data_AF-A0A9J6FQP1-F1
#
_entry.id   AF-A0A9J6FQP1-F1
#
_cell.length_a   1.000
_cell.length_b   1.000
_cell.length_c   1.000
_cell.angle_alpha   90.00
_cell.angle_beta   90.00
_cell.angle_gamma   90.00
#
_symmetry.space_group_name_H-M   'P 1'
#
loop_
_entity.id
_entity.type
_entity.pdbx_description
1 polymer ?
#
loop_
_entity_poly.entity_id
_entity_poly.type
_entity_poly.pdbx_seq_one_letter_code
_entity_poly.pdbx_strand_id
1 'polypeptide(L)'
;MLSKPSFKTDPHCRAPFPASWLAGTSSDPSVMPTYLTTLMIWMTAKLLEQREGATKTVPEQAHLYVVDSRLLHLWEAKEGLARRLQRQKHNRPLCRRLAKLNQDISRHATDLTTQHWNALCDRMEGNMNVP
;
A
#
# COMPACT_ATOMS: atom_id res chain seq x y z
N MET A 1 -10.80 -27.46 5.78
CA MET A 1 -11.24 -26.26 5.03
C MET A 1 -10.46 -25.09 5.61
N LEU A 2 -9.47 -24.46 4.97
CA LEU A 2 -9.22 -24.16 3.56
C LEU A 2 -7.97 -24.88 3.01
N SER A 3 -8.08 -25.37 1.78
CA SER A 3 -6.93 -25.78 0.97
C SER A 3 -6.00 -24.59 0.73
N LYS A 4 -4.71 -24.79 0.98
CA LYS A 4 -3.65 -23.92 0.46
C LYS A 4 -3.70 -23.96 -1.08
N PRO A 5 -3.53 -22.83 -1.79
CA PRO A 5 -3.34 -22.87 -3.23
C PRO A 5 -2.00 -23.57 -3.53
N SER A 6 -2.08 -24.71 -4.21
CA SER A 6 -0.93 -25.40 -4.78
C SER A 6 -0.48 -24.62 -6.02
N PHE A 7 0.55 -23.80 -5.85
CA PHE A 7 1.23 -23.17 -6.98
C PHE A 7 2.08 -24.24 -7.65
N LYS A 8 1.53 -24.90 -8.67
CA LYS A 8 2.31 -25.75 -9.57
C LYS A 8 3.28 -24.84 -10.32
N THR A 9 4.55 -24.88 -9.94
CA THR A 9 5.63 -24.27 -10.70
C THR A 9 5.74 -24.98 -12.05
N ASP A 10 5.41 -24.28 -13.13
CA ASP A 10 5.63 -24.76 -14.49
C ASP A 10 7.13 -25.01 -14.72
N PRO A 11 7.53 -26.21 -15.20
CA PRO A 11 8.94 -26.56 -15.39
C PRO A 11 9.60 -25.85 -16.59
N HIS A 12 8.83 -25.11 -17.39
CA HIS A 12 9.33 -24.41 -18.58
C HIS A 12 9.76 -22.95 -18.35
N CYS A 13 9.51 -22.37 -17.17
CA CYS A 13 9.86 -20.98 -16.87
C CYS A 13 10.86 -20.84 -15.72
N ARG A 14 11.81 -21.77 -15.61
CA ARG A 14 13.05 -21.53 -14.86
C ARG A 14 14.19 -21.64 -15.85
N ALA A 15 14.43 -20.57 -16.62
CA ALA A 15 15.75 -20.41 -17.21
C ALA A 15 16.73 -20.37 -16.02
N PRO A 16 17.59 -21.38 -15.85
CA PRO A 16 18.70 -21.22 -14.93
C PRO A 16 19.55 -20.13 -15.56
N PHE A 17 19.80 -19.04 -14.82
CA PHE A 17 20.94 -18.21 -15.16
C PHE A 17 22.14 -19.15 -15.35
N PRO A 18 22.90 -19.04 -16.46
CA PRO A 18 23.99 -19.96 -16.70
C PRO A 18 24.94 -19.94 -15.51
N ALA A 19 25.42 -21.10 -15.04
CA ALA A 19 26.37 -21.14 -13.91
C ALA A 19 27.63 -20.30 -14.18
N SER A 20 27.96 -20.04 -15.46
CA SER A 20 29.02 -19.13 -15.87
C SER A 20 28.76 -17.65 -15.53
N TRP A 21 27.51 -17.25 -15.32
CA TRP A 21 27.15 -15.90 -14.85
C TRP A 21 27.33 -15.74 -13.33
N LEU A 22 27.34 -16.84 -12.58
CA LEU A 22 27.65 -16.87 -11.13
C LEU A 22 29.14 -17.10 -10.84
N ALA A 23 29.93 -17.49 -11.85
CA ALA A 23 31.38 -17.64 -11.73
C ALA A 23 32.15 -16.30 -11.76
N GLY A 24 31.44 -15.18 -11.93
CA GLY A 24 32.01 -13.83 -12.05
C GLY A 24 31.71 -12.90 -10.87
N THR A 25 31.21 -13.40 -9.73
CA THR A 25 31.12 -12.58 -8.51
C THR A 25 32.09 -13.12 -7.47
N SER A 26 33.38 -12.86 -7.66
CA SER A 26 34.28 -12.69 -6.53
C SER A 26 33.83 -11.41 -5.79
N SER A 27 32.79 -11.52 -4.97
CA SER A 27 32.43 -10.50 -3.98
C SER A 27 33.37 -10.67 -2.79
N ASP A 28 34.67 -10.58 -3.04
CA ASP A 28 35.65 -10.35 -2.00
C ASP A 28 35.67 -8.83 -1.79
N PRO A 29 35.13 -8.28 -0.68
CA PRO A 29 34.99 -6.84 -0.50
C PRO A 29 36.34 -6.09 -0.45
N SER A 30 37.46 -6.82 -0.48
CA SER A 30 38.83 -6.33 -0.46
C SER A 30 39.34 -5.82 -1.83
N VAL A 31 38.72 -6.18 -2.96
CA VAL A 31 39.26 -5.89 -4.31
C VAL A 31 38.27 -5.13 -5.20
N MET A 32 37.51 -4.21 -4.63
CA MET A 32 36.87 -3.17 -5.44
C MET A 32 37.87 -2.02 -5.62
N PRO A 33 38.14 -1.58 -6.86
CA PRO A 33 38.99 -0.42 -7.10
C PRO A 33 38.50 0.77 -6.28
N THR A 34 39.39 1.44 -5.57
CA THR A 34 39.08 2.54 -4.64
C THR A 34 38.30 3.69 -5.28
N TYR A 35 38.40 3.86 -6.60
CA TYR A 35 37.62 4.84 -7.34
C TYR A 35 36.12 4.49 -7.47
N LEU A 36 35.76 3.20 -7.55
CA LEU A 36 34.37 2.76 -7.64
C LEU A 36 33.64 2.96 -6.32
N THR A 37 34.30 2.67 -5.20
CA THR A 37 33.74 2.92 -3.86
C THR A 37 33.59 4.42 -3.61
N THR A 38 34.59 5.23 -4.01
CA THR A 38 34.52 6.69 -3.91
C THR A 38 33.39 7.26 -4.76
N LEU A 39 33.21 6.77 -6.00
CA LEU A 39 32.13 7.18 -6.88
C LEU A 39 30.76 6.78 -6.32
N MET A 40 30.61 5.55 -5.79
CA MET A 40 29.35 5.12 -5.17
C MET A 40 29.02 5.93 -3.92
N ILE A 41 30.01 6.29 -3.09
CA ILE A 41 29.81 7.13 -1.90
C ILE A 41 29.34 8.53 -2.32
N TRP A 42 30.00 9.14 -3.31
CA TRP A 42 29.60 10.46 -3.79
C TRP A 42 28.20 10.43 -4.45
N MET A 43 27.93 9.41 -5.25
CA MET A 43 26.63 9.26 -5.93
C MET A 43 25.50 9.06 -4.92
N THR A 44 25.71 8.22 -3.91
CA THR A 44 24.72 8.02 -2.84
C THR A 44 24.52 9.29 -2.02
N ALA A 45 25.59 10.00 -1.67
CA ALA A 45 25.50 11.30 -0.99
C ALA A 45 24.71 12.33 -1.82
N LYS A 46 24.96 12.42 -3.12
CA LYS A 46 24.23 13.34 -4.01
C LYS A 46 22.76 12.97 -4.16
N LEU A 47 22.43 11.69 -4.27
CA LEU A 47 21.04 11.24 -4.35
C LEU A 47 20.28 11.51 -3.05
N LEU A 48 20.94 11.37 -1.89
CA LEU A 48 20.34 11.69 -0.60
C LEU A 48 20.08 13.19 -0.45
N GLU A 49 21.03 14.04 -0.85
CA GLU A 49 20.87 15.50 -0.87
C GLU A 49 19.71 15.93 -1.79
N GLN A 50 19.63 15.35 -3.00
CA GLN A 50 18.52 15.62 -3.93
C GLN A 50 17.19 15.10 -3.40
N ARG A 51 17.19 13.93 -2.73
CA ARG A 51 16.00 13.39 -2.07
C ARG A 51 15.51 14.35 -0.99
N GLU A 52 16.38 14.88 -0.15
CA GLU A 52 16.00 15.81 0.91
C GLU A 52 15.47 17.14 0.35
N GLY A 53 16.02 17.63 -0.76
CA GLY A 53 15.51 18.83 -1.44
C GLY A 53 14.18 18.62 -2.16
N ALA A 54 13.93 17.42 -2.70
CA ALA A 54 12.71 17.09 -3.43
C ALA A 54 11.58 16.58 -2.52
N THR A 55 11.91 15.97 -1.37
CA THR A 55 10.93 15.34 -0.48
C THR A 55 10.42 16.36 0.55
N LYS A 56 9.18 16.83 0.37
CA LYS A 56 8.48 17.61 1.40
C LYS A 56 7.84 16.65 2.41
N THR A 57 8.05 16.88 3.71
CA THR A 57 7.38 16.11 4.75
C THR A 57 5.92 16.55 4.85
N VAL A 58 5.00 15.59 4.71
CA VAL A 58 3.57 15.86 4.91
C VAL A 58 3.33 15.98 6.42
N PRO A 59 2.82 17.11 6.93
CA PRO A 59 2.56 17.27 8.36
C PRO A 59 1.50 16.26 8.82
N GLU A 60 1.75 15.63 9.96
CA GLU A 60 0.88 14.63 10.60
C GLU A 60 -0.51 15.19 10.92
N GLN A 61 -0.64 16.52 11.01
CA GLN A 61 -1.88 17.24 11.32
C GLN A 61 -2.72 17.58 10.08
N ALA A 62 -2.43 17.01 8.90
CA ALA A 62 -3.39 17.02 7.81
C ALA A 62 -4.68 16.38 8.35
N HIS A 63 -5.72 17.16 8.59
CA HIS A 63 -6.99 16.70 9.13
C HIS A 63 -7.60 15.66 8.17
N LEU A 64 -7.20 14.38 8.32
CA LEU A 64 -7.74 13.23 7.58
C LEU A 64 -9.14 12.84 8.07
N TYR A 65 -9.84 13.75 8.75
CA TYR A 65 -11.21 13.59 9.20
C TYR A 65 -12.19 14.04 8.12
N VAL A 66 -11.96 13.63 6.87
CA VAL A 66 -12.99 13.71 5.84
C VAL A 66 -13.89 12.49 6.04
N VAL A 67 -14.74 12.55 7.07
CA VAL A 67 -15.85 11.60 7.18
C VAL A 67 -16.85 11.99 6.12
N ASP A 68 -16.83 11.27 5.01
CA ASP A 68 -17.81 11.41 3.94
C ASP A 68 -19.22 11.18 4.49
N SER A 69 -20.15 12.08 4.14
CA SER A 69 -21.58 11.99 4.42
C SER A 69 -22.16 10.58 4.18
N ARG A 70 -21.69 9.90 3.13
CA ARG A 70 -22.11 8.53 2.82
C ARG A 70 -21.65 7.51 3.86
N LEU A 71 -20.41 7.63 4.34
CA LEU A 71 -19.85 6.72 5.35
C LEU A 71 -20.60 6.89 6.68
N LEU A 72 -20.93 8.14 7.02
CA LEU A 72 -21.75 8.45 8.19
C LEU A 72 -23.11 7.76 8.12
N HIS A 73 -23.83 7.88 6.98
CA HIS A 73 -25.12 7.21 6.79
C HIS A 73 -25.03 5.68 6.87
N LEU A 74 -23.96 5.08 6.36
CA LEU A 74 -23.74 3.63 6.49
C LEU A 74 -23.52 3.21 7.95
N TRP A 75 -22.81 4.02 8.74
CA TRP A 75 -22.64 3.76 10.18
C TRP A 75 -23.94 3.91 10.97
N GLU A 76 -24.73 4.94 10.72
CA GLU A 76 -26.06 5.10 11.35
C GLU A 76 -26.97 3.90 11.05
N ALA A 77 -26.97 3.43 9.80
CA ALA A 77 -27.72 2.24 9.39
C ALA A 77 -27.20 0.97 10.11
N LYS A 78 -25.89 0.85 10.30
CA LYS A 78 -25.25 -0.27 11.01
C LYS A 78 -25.69 -0.31 12.47
N GLU A 79 -25.63 0.82 13.15
CA GLU A 79 -26.05 0.94 14.54
C GLU A 79 -27.53 0.66 14.72
N GLY A 80 -28.38 1.12 13.80
CA GLY A 80 -29.81 0.80 13.79
C GLY A 80 -30.08 -0.70 13.67
N LEU A 81 -29.38 -1.40 12.77
CA LEU A 81 -29.49 -2.85 12.61
C LEU A 81 -28.89 -3.62 13.79
N ALA A 82 -27.77 -3.17 14.35
CA ALA A 82 -27.14 -3.79 15.51
C ALA A 82 -28.05 -3.75 16.74
N ARG A 83 -28.67 -2.59 17.02
CA ARG A 83 -29.66 -2.44 18.10
C ARG A 83 -30.86 -3.37 17.91
N ARG A 84 -31.36 -3.52 16.69
CA ARG A 84 -32.44 -4.47 16.37
C ARG A 84 -31.99 -5.93 16.52
N LEU A 85 -30.77 -6.27 16.12
CA LEU A 85 -30.21 -7.62 16.25
C LEU A 85 -30.06 -8.03 17.71
N GLN A 86 -29.66 -7.11 18.59
CA GLN A 86 -29.58 -7.38 20.03
C GLN A 86 -30.92 -7.84 20.61
N ARG A 87 -32.04 -7.29 20.12
CA ARG A 87 -33.41 -7.68 20.49
C ARG A 87 -33.88 -8.95 19.78
N GLN A 88 -33.33 -9.27 18.61
CA GLN A 88 -33.74 -10.39 17.75
C GLN A 88 -32.55 -11.27 17.34
N LYS A 89 -31.84 -11.86 18.30
CA LYS A 89 -30.55 -12.56 18.09
C LYS A 89 -30.61 -13.70 17.07
N HIS A 90 -31.74 -14.38 16.95
CA HIS A 90 -31.90 -15.52 16.04
C HIS A 90 -32.38 -15.13 14.64
N ASN A 91 -32.57 -13.84 14.37
CA ASN A 91 -33.02 -13.35 13.07
C ASN A 91 -31.87 -13.40 12.03
N ARG A 92 -31.76 -14.54 11.34
CA ARG A 92 -30.78 -14.79 10.27
C ARG A 92 -30.80 -13.74 9.15
N PRO A 93 -31.95 -13.30 8.59
CA PRO A 93 -31.93 -12.28 7.54
C PRO A 93 -31.38 -10.94 8.04
N LEU A 94 -31.62 -10.58 9.30
CA LEU A 94 -31.08 -9.35 9.88
C LEU A 94 -29.55 -9.41 10.05
N CYS A 95 -29.04 -10.56 10.47
CA CYS A 95 -27.59 -10.82 10.54
C CYS A 95 -26.93 -10.73 9.15
N ARG A 96 -27.56 -11.30 8.11
CA ARG A 96 -27.08 -11.19 6.71
C ARG A 96 -27.06 -9.75 6.22
N ARG A 97 -28.09 -8.95 6.54
CA ARG A 97 -28.12 -7.52 6.18
C ARG A 97 -27.00 -6.75 6.87
N LEU A 98 -26.73 -7.02 8.14
CA LEU A 98 -25.63 -6.40 8.88
C LEU A 98 -24.26 -6.78 8.28
N ALA A 99 -24.07 -8.05 7.92
CA ALA A 99 -22.86 -8.51 7.25
C ALA A 99 -22.63 -7.80 5.90
N LYS A 100 -23.69 -7.67 5.09
CA LYS A 100 -23.64 -6.91 3.83
C LYS A 100 -23.27 -5.45 4.08
N LEU A 101 -23.90 -4.80 5.05
CA LEU A 101 -23.63 -3.41 5.36
C LEU A 101 -22.18 -3.19 5.84
N ASN A 102 -21.63 -4.12 6.63
CA ASN A 102 -20.22 -4.08 7.00
C ASN A 102 -19.30 -4.21 5.78
N GLN A 103 -19.63 -5.08 4.83
CA GLN A 103 -18.88 -5.20 3.58
C GLN A 103 -18.94 -3.91 2.75
N ASP A 104 -20.11 -3.27 2.67
CA ASP A 104 -20.29 -2.00 1.97
C ASP A 104 -19.49 -0.86 2.63
N ILE A 105 -19.46 -0.80 3.97
CA ILE A 105 -18.63 0.15 4.74
C ILE A 105 -17.14 -0.07 4.43
N SER A 106 -16.66 -1.31 4.52
CA SER A 106 -15.27 -1.63 4.26
C SER A 106 -14.87 -1.25 2.83
N ARG A 107 -15.71 -1.60 1.84
CA ARG A 107 -15.47 -1.26 0.43
C ARG A 107 -15.38 0.25 0.23
N HIS A 108 -16.35 1.00 0.74
CA HIS A 108 -16.37 2.47 0.57
C HIS A 108 -15.19 3.15 1.27
N ALA A 109 -14.81 2.68 2.46
CA ALA A 109 -13.64 3.19 3.16
C ALA A 109 -12.33 2.95 2.39
N THR A 110 -12.18 1.78 1.77
CA THR A 110 -11.04 1.48 0.90
C THR A 110 -11.04 2.40 -0.32
N ASP A 111 -12.17 2.52 -1.02
CA ASP A 111 -12.30 3.38 -2.21
C ASP A 111 -11.93 4.84 -1.88
N LEU A 112 -12.44 5.36 -0.76
CA LEU A 112 -12.17 6.72 -0.30
C LEU A 112 -10.70 6.93 0.03
N THR A 113 -10.07 5.96 0.69
CA THR A 113 -8.63 6.03 1.02
C THR A 113 -7.78 6.06 -0.25
N THR A 114 -8.12 5.23 -1.24
CA THR A 114 -7.43 5.22 -2.54
C THR A 114 -7.61 6.56 -3.27
N GLN A 115 -8.81 7.11 -3.29
CA GLN A 115 -9.07 8.41 -3.91
C GLN A 115 -8.29 9.53 -3.20
N HIS A 116 -8.27 9.52 -1.87
CA HIS A 116 -7.53 10.50 -1.09
C HIS A 116 -6.03 10.42 -1.38
N TRP A 117 -5.48 9.21 -1.46
CA TRP A 117 -4.08 9.00 -1.81
C TRP A 117 -3.74 9.49 -3.21
N ASN A 118 -4.57 9.16 -4.20
CA ASN A 118 -4.39 9.63 -5.57
C ASN A 118 -4.45 11.17 -5.65
N ALA A 119 -5.44 11.79 -5.00
CA ALA A 119 -5.56 13.24 -4.96
C ALA A 119 -4.35 13.91 -4.28
N LEU A 120 -3.77 13.27 -3.26
CA LEU A 120 -2.55 13.74 -2.62
C LEU A 120 -1.36 13.66 -3.59
N CYS A 121 -1.20 12.53 -4.30
CA CYS A 121 -0.18 12.35 -5.33
C CYS A 121 -0.33 13.39 -6.45
N ASP A 122 -1.53 13.58 -6.99
CA ASP A 122 -1.82 14.55 -8.05
C ASP A 122 -1.50 15.99 -7.59
N ARG A 123 -1.82 16.33 -6.34
CA ARG A 123 -1.50 17.64 -5.75
C ARG A 123 0.02 17.84 -5.60
N MET A 124 0.74 16.79 -5.23
CA MET A 124 2.21 16.85 -5.14
C MET A 124 2.83 17.00 -6.54
N GLU A 125 2.34 16.28 -7.54
CA GLU A 125 2.81 16.37 -8.92
C GLU A 125 2.52 17.71 -9.58
N GLY A 126 1.31 18.26 -9.39
CA GLY A 126 0.96 19.61 -9.85
C GLY A 126 1.79 20.71 -9.21
N ASN A 127 2.32 20.50 -7.99
CA ASN A 127 3.23 21.42 -7.31
C ASN A 127 4.72 21.22 -7.67
N MET A 128 5.06 20.18 -8.43
CA MET A 128 6.42 19.97 -8.95
C MET A 128 6.62 20.61 -10.34
N ASN A 129 5.55 21.00 -11.03
CA ASN A 129 5.61 21.74 -12.30
C ASN A 129 5.70 23.26 -12.05
N VAL A 130 6.71 23.70 -11.30
CA VAL A 130 7.10 25.12 -11.21
C VAL A 130 8.35 25.28 -12.09
N PRO A 131 8.34 26.17 -13.11
CA PRO A 131 9.52 26.42 -13.96
C PRO A 131 10.68 27.05 -13.20
#